data_AF-A0A2D0N7B9-F1
#
_entry.id   AF-A0A2D0N7B9-F1
#
_cell.length_a   1.000
_cell.length_b   1.000
_cell.length_c   1.000
_cell.angle_alpha   90.00
_cell.angle_beta   90.00
_cell.angle_gamma   90.00
#
_symmetry.space_group_name_H-M   'P 1'
#
loop_
_entity.id
_entity.type
_entity.pdbx_description
1 polymer ?
#
loop_
_entity_poly.entity_id
_entity_poly.type
_entity_poly.pdbx_seq_one_letter_code
_entity_poly.pdbx_strand_id
1 'polypeptide(L)'
;MMRRLLFQLIKISFLLVLPFLALIRTAGFLYENYGWLPWAALLGGVLTSAFLLFIYLVYIQAWLRGALGSGRSMRRTYWLAIALVSVYCLPALFYVSTANTKHTEVAEEFTSLHPILRLSISTLVFLDKGLILTDASRRPEDYQKMGLRTNHRSLHYTQSSGYAHAVDIRTRGHSELRNTLVKVYFNLMGFNTLRHVGTADHLHVSISSPDKVGGI
;
A
#
# COMPACT_ATOMS: atom_id res chain seq x y z
N MET A 1 -0.62 -28.33 -24.04
CA MET A 1 -0.85 -28.37 -22.59
C MET A 1 -0.24 -27.17 -21.86
N MET A 2 1.07 -26.93 -21.98
CA MET A 2 1.79 -25.83 -21.31
C MET A 2 1.24 -24.42 -21.59
N ARG A 3 0.86 -24.11 -22.84
CA ARG A 3 0.25 -22.80 -23.19
C ARG A 3 -1.08 -22.53 -22.48
N ARG A 4 -1.92 -23.57 -22.31
CA ARG A 4 -3.21 -23.43 -21.60
C ARG A 4 -2.98 -23.24 -20.11
N LEU A 5 -2.04 -23.97 -19.52
CA LEU A 5 -1.68 -23.83 -18.11
C LEU A 5 -1.16 -22.42 -17.82
N LEU A 6 -0.21 -21.93 -18.63
CA LEU A 6 0.35 -20.59 -18.50
C LEU A 6 -0.73 -19.51 -18.58
N PHE A 7 -1.66 -19.63 -19.54
CA PHE A 7 -2.77 -18.69 -19.66
C PHE A 7 -3.67 -18.67 -18.41
N GLN A 8 -3.98 -19.82 -17.84
CA GLN A 8 -4.78 -19.88 -16.60
C GLN A 8 -4.05 -19.29 -15.41
N LEU A 9 -2.73 -19.54 -15.28
CA LEU A 9 -1.92 -18.93 -14.22
C LEU A 9 -1.91 -17.41 -14.33
N ILE A 10 -1.66 -16.87 -15.54
CA ILE A 10 -1.70 -15.43 -15.79
C ILE A 10 -3.09 -14.87 -15.42
N LYS A 11 -4.16 -15.52 -15.87
CA LYS A 11 -5.53 -15.09 -15.57
C LYS A 11 -5.80 -15.05 -14.06
N ILE A 12 -5.39 -16.07 -13.32
CA ILE A 12 -5.52 -16.12 -11.85
C ILE A 12 -4.69 -15.01 -11.20
N SER A 13 -3.45 -14.78 -11.64
CA SER A 13 -2.63 -13.68 -11.15
C SER A 13 -3.29 -12.32 -11.36
N PHE A 14 -3.89 -12.08 -12.52
CA PHE A 14 -4.64 -10.84 -12.78
C PHE A 14 -5.86 -10.71 -11.86
N LEU A 15 -6.61 -11.79 -11.66
CA LEU A 15 -7.78 -11.79 -10.76
C LEU A 15 -7.40 -11.41 -9.32
N LEU A 16 -6.21 -11.80 -8.87
CA LEU A 16 -5.73 -11.53 -7.51
C LEU A 16 -5.06 -10.16 -7.37
N VAL A 17 -4.21 -9.78 -8.33
CA VAL A 17 -3.35 -8.60 -8.21
C VAL A 17 -4.05 -7.33 -8.67
N LEU A 18 -4.88 -7.40 -9.73
CA LEU A 18 -5.47 -6.20 -10.33
C LEU A 18 -6.40 -5.44 -9.37
N PRO A 19 -7.28 -6.09 -8.57
CA PRO A 19 -8.14 -5.35 -7.64
C PRO A 19 -7.35 -4.56 -6.60
N PHE A 20 -6.24 -5.12 -6.10
CA PHE A 20 -5.36 -4.45 -5.15
C PHE A 20 -4.60 -3.30 -5.81
N LEU A 21 -4.00 -3.52 -6.97
CA LEU A 21 -3.31 -2.48 -7.73
C LEU A 21 -4.25 -1.31 -8.05
N ALA A 22 -5.46 -1.61 -8.51
CA ALA A 22 -6.48 -0.61 -8.80
C ALA A 22 -6.90 0.17 -7.55
N LEU A 23 -6.96 -0.48 -6.39
CA LEU A 23 -7.26 0.18 -5.11
C LEU A 23 -6.23 1.27 -4.82
N ILE A 24 -4.95 0.90 -4.75
CA ILE A 24 -3.88 1.83 -4.35
C ILE A 24 -3.68 2.91 -5.42
N ARG A 25 -3.67 2.53 -6.71
CA ARG A 25 -3.47 3.48 -7.81
C ARG A 25 -4.61 4.48 -7.94
N THR A 26 -5.85 4.06 -7.76
CA THR A 26 -6.99 5.00 -7.79
C THR A 26 -6.96 5.92 -6.58
N ALA A 27 -6.67 5.39 -5.40
CA ALA A 27 -6.53 6.22 -4.20
C ALA A 27 -5.41 7.26 -4.36
N GLY A 28 -4.23 6.84 -4.80
CA GLY A 28 -3.11 7.74 -5.07
C GLY A 28 -3.47 8.79 -6.13
N PHE A 29 -4.09 8.37 -7.24
CA PHE A 29 -4.50 9.27 -8.31
C PHE A 29 -5.49 10.36 -7.83
N LEU A 30 -6.53 9.97 -7.08
CA LEU A 30 -7.51 10.92 -6.51
C LEU A 30 -6.87 11.87 -5.50
N TYR A 31 -5.96 11.36 -4.68
CA TYR A 31 -5.22 12.17 -3.71
C TYR A 31 -4.32 13.21 -4.41
N GLU A 32 -3.49 12.76 -5.35
CA GLU A 32 -2.44 13.58 -5.95
C GLU A 32 -2.96 14.53 -7.04
N ASN A 33 -3.92 14.10 -7.85
CA ASN A 33 -4.38 14.88 -9.02
C ASN A 33 -5.63 15.72 -8.75
N TYR A 34 -6.43 15.32 -7.76
CA TYR A 34 -7.68 16.03 -7.40
C TYR A 34 -7.64 16.64 -6.00
N GLY A 35 -6.55 16.46 -5.24
CA GLY A 35 -6.39 17.04 -3.91
C GLY A 35 -7.41 16.52 -2.90
N TRP A 36 -7.97 15.32 -3.11
CA TRP A 36 -8.95 14.75 -2.19
C TRP A 36 -8.30 14.51 -0.81
N LEU A 37 -9.11 14.61 0.25
CA LEU A 37 -8.65 14.23 1.58
C LEU A 37 -8.22 12.75 1.60
N PRO A 38 -7.20 12.37 2.40
CA PRO A 38 -6.63 11.02 2.41
C PRO A 38 -7.67 9.89 2.48
N TRP A 39 -8.65 10.02 3.38
CA TRP A 39 -9.70 9.03 3.58
C TRP A 39 -10.73 8.99 2.43
N ALA A 40 -11.04 10.15 1.84
CA ALA A 40 -11.95 10.22 0.70
C ALA A 40 -11.31 9.57 -0.55
N ALA A 41 -10.02 9.84 -0.78
CA ALA A 41 -9.24 9.22 -1.85
C ALA A 41 -9.16 7.70 -1.68
N LEU A 42 -8.87 7.24 -0.45
CA LEU A 42 -8.86 5.82 -0.12
C LEU A 42 -10.23 5.16 -0.35
N LEU A 43 -11.33 5.81 0.05
CA LEU A 43 -12.68 5.32 -0.20
C LEU A 43 -12.94 5.13 -1.70
N GLY A 44 -12.51 6.08 -2.54
CA GLY A 44 -12.58 5.94 -4.00
C GLY A 44 -11.81 4.71 -4.52
N GLY A 45 -10.63 4.44 -3.97
CA GLY A 45 -9.87 3.21 -4.24
C GLY A 45 -10.61 1.94 -3.82
N VAL A 46 -11.17 1.92 -2.61
CA VAL A 46 -11.97 0.80 -2.08
C VAL A 46 -13.17 0.50 -2.97
N LEU A 47 -13.93 1.52 -3.37
CA LEU A 47 -15.09 1.37 -4.25
C LEU A 47 -14.68 0.84 -5.64
N THR A 48 -13.56 1.33 -6.18
CA THR A 48 -13.03 0.85 -7.46
C THR A 48 -12.63 -0.63 -7.39
N SER A 49 -11.92 -1.01 -6.32
CA SER A 49 -11.53 -2.40 -6.07
C SER A 49 -12.74 -3.32 -5.89
N ALA A 50 -13.73 -2.88 -5.10
CA ALA A 50 -14.96 -3.62 -4.88
C ALA A 50 -15.76 -3.80 -6.17
N PHE A 51 -15.81 -2.78 -7.04
CA PHE A 51 -16.46 -2.87 -8.34
C PHE A 51 -15.77 -3.87 -9.27
N LEU A 52 -14.43 -3.86 -9.33
CA LEU A 52 -13.67 -4.85 -10.10
C LEU A 52 -13.87 -6.27 -9.56
N LEU A 53 -13.81 -6.44 -8.24
CA LEU A 53 -14.05 -7.73 -7.59
C LEU A 53 -15.48 -8.22 -7.84
N PHE A 54 -16.47 -7.32 -7.84
CA PHE A 54 -17.84 -7.65 -8.20
C PHE A 54 -17.92 -8.21 -9.63
N ILE A 55 -17.29 -7.55 -10.61
CA ILE A 55 -17.23 -8.05 -12.00
C ILE A 55 -16.61 -9.44 -12.04
N TYR A 56 -15.51 -9.67 -11.33
CA TYR A 56 -14.83 -10.97 -11.27
C TYR A 56 -15.71 -12.05 -10.64
N LEU A 57 -16.38 -11.77 -9.53
CA LEU A 57 -17.26 -12.72 -8.88
C LEU A 57 -18.47 -13.07 -9.77
N VAL A 58 -19.06 -12.08 -10.45
CA VAL A 58 -20.14 -12.32 -11.42
C VAL A 58 -19.64 -13.17 -12.59
N TYR A 59 -18.47 -12.85 -13.14
CA TYR A 59 -17.85 -13.63 -14.21
C TYR A 59 -17.58 -15.08 -13.81
N ILE A 60 -17.01 -15.31 -12.62
CA ILE A 60 -16.74 -16.65 -12.08
C ILE A 60 -18.05 -17.41 -11.86
N GLN A 61 -19.08 -16.76 -11.30
CA GLN A 61 -20.39 -17.39 -11.11
C GLN A 61 -21.03 -17.78 -12.44
N ALA A 62 -20.97 -16.91 -13.44
CA ALA A 62 -21.51 -17.17 -14.77
C ALA A 62 -20.76 -18.31 -15.47
N TRP A 63 -19.44 -18.34 -15.34
CA TRP A 63 -18.61 -19.42 -15.86
C TRP A 63 -18.92 -20.78 -15.20
N LEU A 64 -19.13 -20.81 -13.88
CA LEU A 64 -19.44 -22.06 -13.15
C LEU A 64 -20.87 -22.56 -13.38
N ARG A 65 -21.84 -21.65 -13.57
CA ARG A 65 -23.26 -21.99 -13.71
C ARG A 65 -23.74 -22.06 -15.17
N GLY A 66 -22.93 -21.61 -16.12
CA GLY A 66 -23.29 -21.48 -17.53
C GLY A 66 -24.29 -20.35 -17.85
N ALA A 67 -24.69 -19.55 -16.86
CA ALA A 67 -25.65 -18.47 -17.02
C ALA A 67 -25.43 -17.35 -16.00
N LEU A 68 -25.83 -16.12 -16.35
CA LEU A 68 -25.83 -15.00 -15.40
C LEU A 68 -26.82 -15.23 -14.25
N GLY A 69 -26.42 -14.84 -13.04
CA GLY A 69 -27.27 -14.94 -11.87
C GLY A 69 -28.46 -13.97 -11.92
N SER A 70 -29.50 -14.26 -11.14
CA SER A 70 -30.64 -13.34 -10.99
C SER A 70 -30.23 -12.00 -10.35
N GLY A 71 -31.04 -10.95 -10.51
CA GLY A 71 -30.77 -9.64 -9.89
C GLY A 71 -30.57 -9.71 -8.37
N ARG A 72 -31.25 -10.64 -7.68
CA ARG A 72 -31.02 -10.92 -6.25
C ARG A 72 -29.63 -11.50 -5.98
N SER A 73 -29.14 -12.39 -6.85
CA SER A 73 -27.77 -12.93 -6.80
C SER A 73 -26.72 -11.86 -7.04
N MET A 74 -26.95 -10.98 -8.03
CA MET A 74 -26.06 -9.86 -8.32
C MET A 74 -25.95 -8.91 -7.12
N ARG A 75 -27.08 -8.54 -6.51
CA ARG A 75 -27.09 -7.69 -5.31
C ARG A 75 -26.29 -8.32 -4.15
N ARG A 76 -26.45 -9.62 -3.90
CA ARG A 76 -25.66 -10.33 -2.88
C ARG A 76 -24.17 -10.32 -3.21
N THR A 77 -23.82 -10.53 -4.48
CA THR A 77 -22.42 -10.54 -4.96
C THR A 77 -21.77 -9.18 -4.81
N TYR A 78 -22.51 -8.09 -5.06
CA TYR A 78 -22.05 -6.73 -4.86
C TYR A 78 -21.69 -6.46 -3.38
N TRP A 79 -22.60 -6.80 -2.46
CA TRP A 79 -22.34 -6.64 -1.03
C TRP A 79 -21.20 -7.53 -0.53
N LEU A 80 -21.08 -8.74 -1.06
CA LEU A 80 -19.96 -9.62 -0.78
C LEU A 80 -18.63 -8.99 -1.22
N ALA A 81 -18.57 -8.40 -2.42
CA ALA A 81 -17.36 -7.74 -2.90
C ALA A 81 -16.94 -6.58 -1.99
N ILE A 82 -17.88 -5.72 -1.58
CA ILE A 82 -17.62 -4.65 -0.60
C ILE A 82 -17.10 -5.24 0.72
N ALA A 83 -17.78 -6.26 1.26
CA ALA A 83 -17.39 -6.87 2.52
C ALA A 83 -15.96 -7.43 2.47
N LEU A 84 -15.61 -8.14 1.39
CA LEU A 84 -14.27 -8.70 1.21
C LEU A 84 -13.19 -7.63 1.16
N VAL A 85 -13.41 -6.55 0.40
CA VAL A 85 -12.44 -5.43 0.33
C VAL A 85 -12.33 -4.73 1.69
N SER A 86 -13.45 -4.51 2.39
CA SER A 86 -13.44 -3.89 3.72
C SER A 86 -12.72 -4.73 4.77
N VAL A 87 -12.97 -6.04 4.80
CA VAL A 87 -12.30 -6.99 5.71
C VAL A 87 -10.79 -7.00 5.48
N TYR A 88 -10.36 -6.87 4.21
CA TYR A 88 -8.95 -6.74 3.87
C TYR A 88 -8.36 -5.38 4.29
N CYS A 89 -9.04 -4.27 4.00
CA CYS A 89 -8.50 -2.93 4.25
C CYS A 89 -8.45 -2.56 5.73
N LEU A 90 -9.49 -2.87 6.51
CA LEU A 90 -9.62 -2.36 7.88
C LEU A 90 -8.44 -2.76 8.77
N PRO A 91 -8.06 -4.04 8.92
CA PRO A 91 -6.89 -4.39 9.73
C PRO A 91 -5.61 -3.76 9.21
N ALA A 92 -5.44 -3.72 7.88
CA ALA A 92 -4.27 -3.19 7.22
C ALA A 92 -4.06 -1.67 7.43
N LEU A 93 -5.10 -0.93 7.79
CA LEU A 93 -5.03 0.53 8.02
C LEU A 93 -4.63 0.91 9.45
N PHE A 94 -4.80 -0.01 10.40
CA PHE A 94 -4.66 0.30 11.84
C PHE A 94 -3.61 -0.55 12.54
N TYR A 95 -3.11 -1.61 11.92
CA TYR A 95 -2.21 -2.54 12.59
C TYR A 95 -0.98 -2.90 11.74
N VAL A 96 0.18 -2.88 12.40
CA VAL A 96 1.41 -3.53 11.95
C VAL A 96 1.98 -4.34 13.12
N SER A 97 2.57 -5.50 12.82
CA SER A 97 3.18 -6.32 13.88
C SER A 97 4.47 -5.70 14.37
N THR A 98 4.73 -5.76 15.69
CA THR A 98 6.00 -5.36 16.29
C THR A 98 7.20 -6.17 15.77
N ALA A 99 6.96 -7.41 15.29
CA ALA A 99 7.96 -8.23 14.62
C ALA A 99 8.44 -7.63 13.28
N ASN A 100 7.62 -6.76 12.67
CA ASN A 100 7.90 -6.08 11.41
C ASN A 100 8.37 -4.63 11.62
N THR A 101 8.73 -4.26 12.84
CA THR A 101 9.23 -2.93 13.19
C THR A 101 10.57 -3.03 13.90
N LYS A 102 11.46 -2.06 13.68
CA LYS A 102 12.79 -2.04 14.30
C LYS A 102 12.70 -1.91 15.82
N HIS A 103 11.78 -1.10 16.31
CA HIS A 103 11.47 -0.88 17.72
C HIS A 103 9.95 -0.77 17.89
N THR A 104 9.45 -0.96 19.11
CA THR A 104 8.01 -0.95 19.41
C THR A 104 7.34 0.39 19.11
N GLU A 105 8.08 1.49 19.28
CA GLU A 105 7.63 2.86 19.02
C GLU A 105 7.23 3.05 17.54
N VAL A 106 7.96 2.42 16.61
CA VAL A 106 7.63 2.49 15.17
C VAL A 106 6.27 1.83 14.88
N ALA A 107 5.87 0.83 15.66
CA ALA A 107 4.55 0.22 15.52
C ALA A 107 3.44 1.15 16.04
N GLU A 108 3.70 1.89 17.12
CA GLU A 108 2.78 2.90 17.67
C GLU A 108 2.59 4.08 16.70
N GLU A 109 3.68 4.47 16.03
CA GLU A 109 3.70 5.53 15.03
C GLU A 109 3.05 5.13 13.70
N PHE A 110 2.74 3.84 13.47
CA PHE A 110 2.18 3.37 12.20
C PHE A 110 0.90 4.15 11.81
N THR A 111 0.08 4.51 12.80
CA THR A 111 -1.15 5.27 12.57
C THR A 111 -0.94 6.78 12.35
N SER A 112 0.31 7.24 12.32
CA SER A 112 0.66 8.58 11.86
C SER A 112 0.97 8.63 10.36
N LEU A 113 1.24 7.49 9.72
CA LEU A 113 1.52 7.41 8.29
C LEU A 113 0.29 7.75 7.44
N HIS A 114 0.48 8.14 6.19
CA HIS A 114 -0.63 8.34 5.26
C HIS A 114 -1.41 7.03 5.04
N PRO A 115 -2.76 7.00 5.10
CA PRO A 115 -3.54 5.75 5.08
C PRO A 115 -3.35 4.92 3.79
N ILE A 116 -3.13 5.57 2.64
CA ILE A 116 -2.79 4.87 1.38
C ILE A 116 -1.44 4.12 1.51
N LEU A 117 -0.46 4.76 2.15
CA LEU A 117 0.86 4.18 2.38
C LEU A 117 0.78 3.01 3.36
N ARG A 118 0.00 3.14 4.46
CA ARG A 118 -0.27 2.05 5.41
C ARG A 118 -0.81 0.80 4.72
N LEU A 119 -1.83 0.96 3.88
CA LEU A 119 -2.46 -0.17 3.20
C LEU A 119 -1.46 -0.90 2.27
N SER A 120 -0.63 -0.15 1.56
CA SER A 120 0.45 -0.72 0.74
C SER A 120 1.50 -1.46 1.58
N ILE A 121 1.93 -0.88 2.71
CA ILE A 121 2.90 -1.51 3.62
C ILE A 121 2.35 -2.80 4.19
N SER A 122 1.14 -2.77 4.75
CA SER A 122 0.51 -3.93 5.40
C SER A 122 0.35 -5.12 4.46
N THR A 123 0.09 -4.83 3.18
CA THR A 123 0.05 -5.86 2.14
C THR A 123 1.41 -6.50 1.92
N LEU A 124 2.46 -5.68 1.87
CA LEU A 124 3.81 -6.20 1.71
C LEU A 124 4.28 -6.97 2.96
N VAL A 125 3.95 -6.50 4.17
CA VAL A 125 4.20 -7.24 5.43
C VAL A 125 3.51 -8.61 5.42
N PHE A 126 2.31 -8.70 4.83
CA PHE A 126 1.63 -9.99 4.70
C PHE A 126 2.43 -10.96 3.82
N LEU A 127 2.98 -10.49 2.69
CA LEU A 127 3.73 -11.26 1.69
C LEU A 127 5.19 -11.53 2.08
N ASP A 128 5.82 -10.60 2.78
CA ASP A 128 7.21 -10.64 3.23
C ASP A 128 7.27 -10.49 4.75
N LYS A 129 7.26 -11.63 5.45
CA LYS A 129 7.32 -11.68 6.91
C LYS A 129 8.60 -11.08 7.49
N GLY A 130 9.67 -10.99 6.69
CA GLY A 130 10.93 -10.39 7.10
C GLY A 130 11.02 -8.89 6.83
N LEU A 131 9.95 -8.23 6.35
CA LEU A 131 9.96 -6.80 6.10
C LEU A 131 10.05 -6.05 7.44
N ILE A 132 11.01 -5.13 7.57
CA ILE A 132 11.20 -4.35 8.80
C ILE A 132 11.06 -2.86 8.50
N LEU A 133 10.08 -2.20 9.10
CA LEU A 133 9.95 -0.75 9.14
C LEU A 133 10.96 -0.20 10.14
N THR A 134 11.81 0.71 9.69
CA THR A 134 12.84 1.32 10.54
C THR A 134 12.46 2.68 11.06
N ASP A 135 11.56 3.38 10.35
CA ASP A 135 11.11 4.72 10.69
C ASP A 135 9.75 4.98 10.03
N ALA A 136 8.81 5.56 10.77
CA ALA A 136 7.45 5.85 10.32
C ALA A 136 7.06 7.31 10.52
N SER A 137 7.64 7.99 11.51
CA SER A 137 7.48 9.43 11.68
C SER A 137 8.71 10.03 12.37
N ARG A 138 8.98 11.31 12.10
CA ARG A 138 10.07 12.05 12.73
C ARG A 138 9.58 13.36 13.29
N ARG A 139 10.35 13.90 14.23
CA ARG A 139 10.33 15.31 14.60
C ARG A 139 11.65 15.99 14.23
N PRO A 140 11.67 17.34 14.12
CA PRO A 140 12.89 18.09 13.86
C PRO A 140 14.04 17.77 14.84
N GLU A 141 13.72 17.50 16.09
CA GLU A 141 14.67 17.19 17.17
C GLU A 141 15.34 15.83 16.98
N ASP A 142 14.70 14.89 16.29
CA ASP A 142 15.25 13.55 16.09
C ASP A 142 16.48 13.58 15.17
N TYR A 143 16.53 14.51 14.21
CA TYR A 143 17.74 14.75 13.42
C TYR A 143 18.90 15.23 14.29
N GLN A 144 18.61 16.11 15.27
CA GLN A 144 19.64 16.62 16.19
C GLN A 144 20.19 15.52 17.08
N LYS A 145 19.32 14.64 17.61
CA LYS A 145 19.73 13.44 18.37
C LYS A 145 20.61 12.50 17.55
N MET A 146 20.42 12.46 16.23
CA MET A 146 21.25 11.70 15.30
C MET A 146 22.56 12.41 14.91
N GLY A 147 22.79 13.65 15.39
CA GLY A 147 23.94 14.47 14.97
C GLY A 147 23.84 14.98 13.52
N LEU A 148 22.63 14.99 12.95
CA LEU A 148 22.36 15.43 11.58
C LEU A 148 21.79 16.85 11.59
N ARG A 149 21.98 17.56 10.46
CA ARG A 149 21.28 18.83 10.23
C ARG A 149 19.78 18.55 10.08
N THR A 150 18.96 19.34 10.78
CA THR A 150 17.50 19.26 10.68
C THR A 150 17.06 19.50 9.23
N ASN A 151 16.29 18.58 8.67
CA ASN A 151 15.72 18.71 7.33
C ASN A 151 14.25 19.16 7.41
N HIS A 152 14.02 20.47 7.27
CA HIS A 152 12.68 21.07 7.29
C HIS A 152 11.75 20.65 6.13
N ARG A 153 12.25 19.88 5.16
CA ARG A 153 11.47 19.35 4.03
C ARG A 153 11.20 17.83 4.14
N SER A 154 11.52 17.22 5.28
CA SER A 154 11.34 15.79 5.52
C SER A 154 9.87 15.36 5.41
N LEU A 155 9.59 14.35 4.57
CA LEU A 155 8.26 13.74 4.45
C LEU A 155 7.90 12.82 5.61
N HIS A 156 8.88 12.46 6.45
CA HIS A 156 8.65 11.80 7.73
C HIS A 156 7.95 12.70 8.76
N TYR A 157 7.89 14.01 8.53
CA TYR A 157 7.13 14.91 9.40
C TYR A 157 5.65 14.87 9.06
N THR A 158 4.80 15.19 10.04
CA THR A 158 3.38 15.41 9.79
C THR A 158 3.19 16.56 8.81
N GLN A 159 2.53 16.27 7.68
CA GLN A 159 2.16 17.25 6.68
C GLN A 159 0.79 17.88 7.01
N SER A 160 0.35 18.86 6.25
CA SER A 160 -0.96 19.52 6.33
C SER A 160 -2.14 18.55 6.20
N SER A 161 -1.91 17.39 5.58
CA SER A 161 -2.86 16.26 5.53
C SER A 161 -3.13 15.62 6.90
N GLY A 162 -2.33 15.94 7.92
CA GLY A 162 -2.37 15.34 9.25
C GLY A 162 -1.54 14.06 9.38
N TYR A 163 -0.78 13.68 8.35
CA TYR A 163 -0.03 12.43 8.30
C TYR A 163 1.43 12.61 7.89
N ALA A 164 2.29 11.67 8.29
CA ALA A 164 3.60 11.48 7.69
C ALA A 164 3.44 10.82 6.31
N HIS A 165 4.22 11.28 5.34
CA HIS A 165 4.11 10.87 3.93
C HIS A 165 5.22 9.92 3.50
N ALA A 166 6.08 9.52 4.42
CA ALA A 166 7.18 8.63 4.15
C ALA A 166 7.36 7.57 5.22
N VAL A 167 8.00 6.47 4.83
CA VAL A 167 8.42 5.37 5.68
C VAL A 167 9.80 4.90 5.22
N ASP A 168 10.64 4.48 6.17
CA ASP A 168 11.91 3.83 5.86
C ASP A 168 11.81 2.32 6.12
N ILE A 169 12.25 1.52 5.15
CA ILE A 169 12.21 0.06 5.19
C ILE A 169 13.62 -0.50 5.12
N ARG A 170 13.97 -1.41 6.04
CA ARG A 170 15.31 -2.02 6.06
C ARG A 170 15.61 -2.79 4.78
N THR A 171 16.76 -2.51 4.18
CA THR A 171 17.36 -3.26 3.07
C THR A 171 18.63 -4.00 3.49
N ARG A 172 19.28 -3.55 4.57
CA ARG A 172 20.46 -4.21 5.15
C ARG A 172 20.17 -5.67 5.51
N GLY A 173 21.04 -6.58 5.04
CA GLY A 173 20.93 -8.02 5.32
C GLY A 173 19.95 -8.77 4.43
N HIS A 174 19.33 -8.10 3.45
CA HIS A 174 18.48 -8.71 2.44
C HIS A 174 19.22 -8.84 1.11
N SER A 175 18.80 -9.79 0.26
CA SER A 175 19.37 -9.94 -1.08
C SER A 175 19.00 -8.76 -1.97
N GLU A 176 19.86 -8.43 -2.93
CA GLU A 176 19.61 -7.36 -3.91
C GLU A 176 18.35 -7.62 -4.74
N LEU A 177 18.05 -8.88 -5.05
CA LEU A 177 16.80 -9.25 -5.70
C LEU A 177 15.59 -8.88 -4.84
N ARG A 178 15.60 -9.22 -3.54
CA ARG A 178 14.49 -8.88 -2.63
C ARG A 178 14.33 -7.37 -2.54
N ASN A 179 15.42 -6.63 -2.33
CA ASN A 179 15.40 -5.17 -2.28
C ASN A 179 14.84 -4.56 -3.57
N THR A 180 15.21 -5.12 -4.73
CA THR A 180 14.70 -4.70 -6.03
C THR A 180 13.21 -4.96 -6.18
N LEU A 181 12.72 -6.14 -5.77
CA LEU A 181 11.30 -6.49 -5.83
C LEU A 181 10.45 -5.59 -4.93
N VAL A 182 10.92 -5.28 -3.71
CA VAL A 182 10.26 -4.34 -2.79
C VAL A 182 10.19 -2.95 -3.43
N LYS A 183 11.29 -2.47 -4.02
CA LYS A 183 11.32 -1.18 -4.74
C LYS A 183 10.32 -1.15 -5.90
N VAL A 184 10.32 -2.20 -6.74
CA VAL A 184 9.40 -2.34 -7.87
C VAL A 184 7.95 -2.37 -7.39
N TYR A 185 7.66 -3.09 -6.31
CA TYR A 185 6.33 -3.13 -5.71
C TYR A 185 5.80 -1.73 -5.38
N PHE A 186 6.57 -0.92 -4.64
CA PHE A 186 6.13 0.43 -4.27
C PHE A 186 6.04 1.36 -5.48
N ASN A 187 6.96 1.25 -6.44
CA ASN A 187 6.87 2.02 -7.70
C ASN A 187 5.60 1.66 -8.49
N LEU A 188 5.23 0.38 -8.56
CA LEU A 188 4.00 -0.07 -9.22
C LEU A 188 2.75 0.46 -8.53
N MET A 189 2.78 0.63 -7.21
CA MET A 189 1.70 1.26 -6.45
C MET A 189 1.64 2.79 -6.64
N GLY A 190 2.69 3.40 -7.22
CA GLY A 190 2.77 4.83 -7.47
C GLY A 190 3.53 5.63 -6.43
N PHE A 191 4.25 4.98 -5.52
CA PHE A 191 5.08 5.67 -4.55
C PHE A 191 6.46 6.00 -5.12
N ASN A 192 7.06 7.06 -4.60
CA ASN A 192 8.46 7.37 -4.84
C ASN A 192 9.33 6.47 -3.97
N THR A 193 10.47 6.04 -4.51
CA THR A 193 11.39 5.17 -3.77
C THR A 193 12.84 5.61 -3.96
N LEU A 194 13.59 5.71 -2.87
CA LEU A 194 15.01 6.04 -2.86
C LEU A 194 15.73 5.15 -1.85
N ARG A 195 16.72 4.38 -2.32
CA ARG A 195 17.56 3.59 -1.40
C ARG A 195 18.72 4.47 -0.94
N HIS A 196 18.86 4.61 0.37
CA HIS A 196 20.02 5.20 0.99
C HIS A 196 20.98 4.09 1.37
N VAL A 197 22.21 4.14 0.84
CA VAL A 197 23.28 3.19 1.16
C VAL A 197 24.23 3.84 2.15
N GLY A 198 24.66 3.10 3.18
CA GLY A 198 25.55 3.61 4.22
C GLY A 198 25.38 2.85 5.55
N THR A 199 25.61 3.53 6.67
CA THR A 199 25.49 2.97 8.03
C THR A 199 24.08 2.47 8.35
N ALA A 200 23.07 3.13 7.79
CA ALA A 200 21.67 2.72 7.85
C ALA A 200 21.15 2.44 6.43
N ASP A 201 21.53 1.31 5.82
CA ASP A 201 21.00 0.91 4.50
C ASP A 201 19.49 0.60 4.60
N HIS A 202 18.69 1.47 3.96
CA HIS A 202 17.23 1.40 3.93
C HIS A 202 16.67 1.92 2.60
N LEU A 203 15.44 1.50 2.30
CA LEU A 203 14.60 2.04 1.23
C LEU A 203 13.65 3.07 1.84
N HIS A 204 13.83 4.32 1.46
CA HIS A 204 12.84 5.37 1.66
C HIS A 204 11.69 5.19 0.67
N VAL A 205 10.46 5.21 1.17
CA VAL A 205 9.24 5.13 0.37
C VAL A 205 8.33 6.28 0.74
N SER A 206 7.84 7.04 -0.25
CA SER A 206 6.98 8.19 0.01
C SER A 206 5.83 8.35 -0.98
N ILE A 207 4.75 8.94 -0.50
CA ILE A 207 3.64 9.46 -1.31
C ILE A 207 3.82 10.97 -1.46
N SER A 208 3.37 11.53 -2.59
CA SER A 208 3.45 12.96 -2.84
C SER A 208 2.80 13.78 -1.71
N SER A 209 3.35 14.94 -1.39
CA SER A 209 2.78 15.89 -0.42
C SER A 209 2.53 17.23 -1.10
N PRO A 210 1.33 17.83 -0.97
CA PRO A 210 1.09 19.20 -1.42
C PRO A 210 2.06 20.21 -0.79
N ASP A 211 2.47 19.99 0.45
CA ASP A 211 3.35 20.89 1.19
C ASP A 211 4.79 20.86 0.68
N LYS A 212 5.18 19.77 0.02
CA LYS A 212 6.55 19.46 -0.41
C LYS A 212 6.52 18.78 -1.78
N VAL A 213 6.04 19.51 -2.79
CA VAL A 213 6.01 19.03 -4.18
C VAL A 213 7.42 18.54 -4.61
N GLY A 214 7.48 17.31 -5.14
CA GLY A 214 8.74 16.67 -5.54
C GLY A 214 9.64 16.23 -4.38
N GLY A 215 9.16 16.27 -3.14
CA GLY A 215 9.87 15.74 -1.98
C GLY A 215 10.07 14.24 -2.09
N ILE A 216 11.31 13.80 -1.85
CA ILE A 216 11.71 12.43 -1.58
C ILE A 216 12.63 12.51 -0.37
#